data_AF-A0A952JZR9-F1
#
_entry.id   AF-A0A952JZR9-F1
#
_cell.length_a   1.000
_cell.length_b   1.000
_cell.length_c   1.000
_cell.angle_alpha   90.00
_cell.angle_beta   90.00
_cell.angle_gamma   90.00
#
_symmetry.space_group_name_H-M   'P 1'
#
loop_
_entity.id
_entity.type
_entity.pdbx_description
1 polymer ?
#
loop_
_entity_poly.entity_id
_entity_poly.type
_entity_poly.pdbx_seq_one_letter_code
_entity_poly.pdbx_strand_id
1 'polypeptide(L)'
;MSAVAVADAERIKLSTTRSVLWTAAAVAVLSIGLAALQGSTAYGAAPLPSEKAATGVAVFGVPVLMVLAAMTVTGEYRSSMIRTTFMATPDRTLVLVAKAVVAALFSAVYTAVMTIAAAVVGRLMAPPLVGANLSLIDPDTWRLIGAMTLYAALTAVLGV
;
A
#
# COMPACT_ATOMS: atom_id res chain seq x y z
N MET A 1 -14.57 21.69 -14.89
CA MET A 1 -14.24 21.27 -13.51
C MET A 1 -12.80 21.62 -13.21
N SER A 2 -12.49 22.02 -11.97
CA SER A 2 -11.10 22.20 -11.54
C SER A 2 -10.45 20.84 -11.26
N ALA A 3 -9.12 20.75 -11.35
CA ALA A 3 -8.36 19.52 -11.05
C ALA A 3 -8.60 19.00 -9.62
N VAL A 4 -8.84 19.91 -8.68
CA VAL A 4 -9.14 19.57 -7.28
C VAL A 4 -10.46 18.80 -7.16
N ALA A 5 -11.50 19.20 -7.90
CA ALA A 5 -12.80 18.53 -7.86
C ALA A 5 -12.71 17.09 -8.40
N VAL A 6 -11.88 16.85 -9.42
CA VAL A 6 -11.64 15.51 -9.96
C VAL A 6 -10.89 14.65 -8.95
N ALA A 7 -9.88 15.19 -8.29
CA ALA A 7 -9.13 14.46 -7.25
C ALA A 7 -10.01 14.09 -6.03
N ASP A 8 -10.87 15.00 -5.58
CA ASP A 8 -11.80 14.72 -4.48
C ASP A 8 -12.83 13.63 -4.86
N ALA A 9 -13.32 13.64 -6.10
CA ALA A 9 -14.21 12.59 -6.59
C ALA A 9 -13.53 11.21 -6.57
N GLU A 10 -12.27 11.12 -7.00
CA GLU A 10 -11.49 9.88 -6.96
C GLU A 10 -11.22 9.40 -5.52
N ARG A 11 -10.91 10.32 -4.61
CA ARG A 11 -10.73 10.01 -3.19
C ARG A 11 -12.00 9.44 -2.56
N ILE A 12 -13.15 10.04 -2.83
CA ILE A 12 -14.44 9.56 -2.32
C ILE A 12 -14.67 8.13 -2.81
N LYS A 13 -14.52 7.85 -4.11
CA LYS A 13 -14.71 6.51 -4.69
C LYS A 13 -13.84 5.46 -4.02
N LEU A 14 -12.56 5.75 -3.81
CA LEU A 14 -11.63 4.85 -3.11
C LEU A 14 -12.10 4.53 -1.69
N SER A 15 -12.56 5.55 -0.96
CA SER A 15 -13.01 5.38 0.42
C SER A 15 -14.38 4.71 0.57
N THR A 16 -15.29 4.88 -0.40
CA THR A 16 -16.68 4.39 -0.30
C THR A 16 -16.89 3.03 -0.95
N THR A 17 -15.97 2.58 -1.79
CA THR A 17 -16.10 1.29 -2.48
C THR A 17 -15.78 0.16 -1.51
N ARG A 18 -16.82 -0.55 -1.04
CA ARG A 18 -16.65 -1.67 -0.08
C ARG A 18 -15.64 -2.71 -0.53
N SER A 19 -15.57 -3.05 -1.83
CA SER A 19 -14.59 -4.03 -2.32
C SER A 19 -13.15 -3.56 -2.11
N VAL A 20 -12.88 -2.26 -2.29
CA VAL A 20 -11.55 -1.66 -2.05
C VAL A 20 -11.18 -1.77 -0.57
N LEU A 21 -12.13 -1.47 0.34
CA LEU A 21 -11.91 -1.58 1.79
C LEU A 21 -11.68 -3.02 2.24
N TRP A 22 -12.45 -3.98 1.71
CA TRP A 22 -12.28 -5.40 2.06
C TRP A 22 -10.97 -5.97 1.53
N THR A 23 -10.55 -5.59 0.32
CA THR A 23 -9.26 -5.99 -0.24
C THR A 23 -8.12 -5.40 0.59
N ALA A 24 -8.18 -4.11 0.94
CA ALA A 24 -7.21 -3.49 1.84
C ALA A 24 -7.16 -4.21 3.20
N ALA A 25 -8.31 -4.47 3.84
CA ALA A 25 -8.36 -5.19 5.11
C ALA A 25 -7.73 -6.59 5.02
N ALA A 26 -8.02 -7.37 3.97
CA ALA A 26 -7.42 -8.69 3.76
C ALA A 26 -5.89 -8.63 3.65
N VAL A 27 -5.37 -7.63 2.94
CA VAL A 27 -3.92 -7.40 2.81
C VAL A 27 -3.29 -7.03 4.14
N ALA A 28 -3.95 -6.18 4.91
CA ALA A 28 -3.48 -5.80 6.24
C ALA A 28 -3.30 -7.04 7.12
N VAL A 29 -4.32 -7.90 7.15
CA VAL A 29 -4.32 -9.14 7.93
C VAL A 29 -3.22 -10.09 7.47
N LEU A 30 -3.07 -10.32 6.15
CA LEU A 30 -2.05 -11.21 5.62
C LEU A 30 -0.63 -10.68 5.86
N SER A 31 -0.40 -9.39 5.62
CA SER A 31 0.92 -8.76 5.76
C SER A 31 1.37 -8.75 7.22
N ILE A 32 0.49 -8.36 8.14
CA ILE A 32 0.76 -8.34 9.57
C ILE A 32 0.88 -9.77 10.12
N GLY A 33 0.02 -10.68 9.70
CA GLY A 33 0.05 -12.09 10.11
C GLY A 33 1.36 -12.77 9.72
N LEU A 34 1.85 -12.53 8.50
CA LEU A 34 3.13 -13.08 8.07
C LEU A 34 4.30 -12.46 8.84
N ALA A 35 4.26 -11.14 9.09
CA ALA A 35 5.28 -10.49 9.91
C ALA A 35 5.34 -11.07 11.34
N ALA A 36 4.17 -11.35 11.94
CA ALA A 36 4.07 -11.99 13.25
C ALA A 36 4.64 -13.42 13.24
N LEU A 37 4.32 -14.22 12.23
CA LEU A 37 4.84 -15.59 12.07
C LEU A 37 6.36 -15.61 11.87
N GLN A 38 6.90 -14.66 11.10
CA GLN A 38 8.35 -14.56 10.93
C GLN A 38 9.06 -14.07 12.19
N GLY A 39 8.44 -13.18 12.97
CA GLY A 39 8.95 -12.79 14.29
C GLY A 39 8.96 -13.96 15.28
N SER A 40 7.90 -14.77 15.32
CA SER A 40 7.76 -15.87 16.28
C SER A 40 8.59 -17.12 15.97
N THR A 41 8.94 -17.33 14.70
CA THR A 41 9.78 -18.44 14.24
C THR A 41 11.27 -18.08 14.21
N ALA A 42 11.63 -16.84 14.54
CA ALA A 42 13.01 -16.40 14.64
C ALA A 42 13.70 -17.01 15.85
N TYR A 43 14.41 -18.12 15.63
CA TYR A 43 15.25 -18.78 16.62
C TYR A 43 16.72 -18.75 16.18
N GLY A 44 17.60 -18.20 17.02
CA GLY A 44 19.05 -18.13 16.79
C GLY A 44 19.69 -16.83 17.30
N ALA A 45 21.02 -16.83 17.43
CA ALA A 45 21.81 -15.66 17.85
C ALA A 45 22.06 -14.64 16.72
N ALA A 46 21.59 -14.92 15.50
CA ALA A 46 21.72 -14.03 14.36
C ALA A 46 20.53 -13.05 14.30
N PRO A 47 20.76 -11.74 14.14
CA PRO A 47 19.68 -10.78 14.02
C PRO A 47 18.83 -11.05 12.78
N LEU A 48 17.51 -10.84 12.89
CA LEU A 48 16.60 -10.85 11.74
C LEU A 48 16.98 -9.66 10.83
N PRO A 49 17.35 -9.89 9.56
CA PRO A 49 17.54 -8.80 8.62
C PRO A 49 16.22 -8.03 8.48
N SER A 50 16.27 -6.71 8.51
CA SER A 50 15.10 -5.83 8.29
C SER A 50 14.38 -6.13 6.98
N GLU A 51 15.12 -6.57 5.96
CA GLU A 51 14.61 -7.07 4.68
C GLU A 51 13.67 -8.27 4.84
N LYS A 52 13.97 -9.21 5.74
CA LYS A 52 13.11 -10.38 6.00
C LYS A 52 11.81 -9.97 6.67
N ALA A 53 11.82 -9.00 7.58
CA ALA A 53 10.57 -8.48 8.15
C ALA A 53 9.70 -7.78 7.08
N ALA A 54 10.32 -7.15 6.08
CA ALA A 54 9.64 -6.47 4.99
C ALA A 54 9.11 -7.42 3.89
N THR A 55 9.56 -8.69 3.83
CA THR A 55 9.12 -9.64 2.79
C THR A 55 7.61 -9.85 2.77
N GLY A 56 6.92 -9.86 3.92
CA GLY A 56 5.46 -9.97 3.94
C GLY A 56 4.76 -8.82 3.23
N VAL A 57 5.28 -7.60 3.40
CA VAL A 57 4.76 -6.40 2.73
C VAL A 57 5.13 -6.41 1.24
N ALA A 58 6.35 -6.82 0.88
CA ALA A 58 6.78 -6.88 -0.51
C ALA A 58 6.05 -7.96 -1.33
N VAL A 59 5.80 -9.13 -0.73
CA VAL A 59 5.22 -10.30 -1.41
C VAL A 59 3.69 -10.24 -1.44
N PHE A 60 3.05 -9.76 -0.37
CA PHE A 60 1.57 -9.72 -0.30
C PHE A 60 1.00 -8.30 -0.33
N GLY A 61 1.68 -7.32 0.25
CA GLY A 61 1.24 -5.93 0.26
C GLY A 61 1.25 -5.31 -1.14
N VAL A 62 2.40 -5.34 -1.81
CA VAL A 62 2.58 -4.62 -3.08
C VAL A 62 1.73 -5.17 -4.23
N PRO A 63 1.69 -6.50 -4.50
CA PRO A 63 0.86 -7.02 -5.60
C PRO A 63 -0.62 -6.73 -5.40
N VAL A 64 -1.12 -6.78 -4.17
CA VAL A 64 -2.54 -6.50 -3.92
C VAL A 64 -2.85 -5.00 -3.95
N LEU A 65 -1.91 -4.14 -3.58
CA LEU A 65 -2.05 -2.69 -3.84
C LEU A 65 -2.02 -2.37 -5.33
N MET A 66 -1.28 -3.13 -6.13
CA MET A 66 -1.32 -3.05 -7.58
C MET A 66 -2.70 -3.48 -8.12
N VAL A 67 -3.29 -4.54 -7.56
CA VAL A 67 -4.69 -4.92 -7.86
C VAL A 67 -5.66 -3.81 -7.45
N LEU A 68 -5.46 -3.18 -6.28
CA LEU A 68 -6.29 -2.08 -5.81
C LEU A 68 -6.21 -0.86 -6.74
N ALA A 69 -5.00 -0.51 -7.19
CA ALA A 69 -4.77 0.53 -8.18
C ALA A 69 -5.48 0.21 -9.50
N ALA A 70 -5.35 -1.02 -10.01
CA ALA A 70 -6.06 -1.47 -11.21
C ALA A 70 -7.59 -1.48 -11.04
N MET A 71 -8.09 -1.73 -9.82
CA MET A 71 -9.52 -1.63 -9.50
C MET A 71 -10.07 -0.20 -9.58
N THR A 72 -9.23 0.84 -9.41
CA THR A 72 -9.67 2.23 -9.56
C THR A 72 -10.05 2.59 -11.00
N VAL A 73 -9.47 1.88 -11.96
CA VAL A 73 -9.78 2.01 -13.39
C VAL A 73 -10.89 1.05 -13.78
N THR A 74 -10.74 -0.24 -13.46
CA THR A 74 -11.70 -1.29 -13.86
C THR A 74 -13.06 -1.17 -13.15
N GLY A 75 -13.11 -0.58 -11.96
CA GLY A 75 -14.35 -0.32 -11.22
C GLY A 75 -15.30 0.65 -11.94
N GLU A 76 -14.75 1.59 -12.71
CA GLU A 76 -15.59 2.52 -13.50
C GLU A 76 -16.13 1.89 -14.78
N TYR A 77 -15.41 0.93 -15.35
CA TYR A 77 -15.91 0.12 -16.46
C TYR A 77 -17.07 -0.77 -15.98
N ARG A 78 -16.94 -1.37 -14.80
CA ARG A 78 -18.01 -2.20 -14.21
C ARG A 78 -19.26 -1.39 -13.88
N SER A 79 -19.11 -0.17 -13.36
CA SER A 79 -20.24 0.70 -12.99
C SER A 79 -20.76 1.55 -14.15
N SER A 80 -20.20 1.40 -15.36
CA SER A 80 -20.50 2.23 -16.54
C SER A 80 -20.32 3.74 -16.31
N MET A 81 -19.57 4.12 -15.27
CA MET A 81 -19.38 5.51 -14.83
C MET A 81 -18.33 6.26 -15.66
N ILE A 82 -17.53 5.55 -16.45
CA ILE A 82 -16.55 6.17 -17.37
C ILE A 82 -17.21 7.17 -18.33
N ARG A 83 -18.41 6.87 -18.84
CA ARG A 83 -19.12 7.76 -19.75
C ARG A 83 -19.53 9.05 -19.06
N THR A 84 -20.01 8.97 -17.82
CA THR A 84 -20.43 10.14 -17.05
C THR A 84 -19.23 10.98 -16.61
N THR A 85 -18.11 10.36 -16.24
CA THR A 85 -16.85 11.05 -15.92
C THR A 85 -16.34 11.87 -17.12
N PHE A 86 -16.31 11.28 -18.32
CA PHE A 86 -15.85 11.99 -19.52
C PHE A 86 -16.84 12.99 -20.09
N MET A 87 -18.15 12.82 -19.85
CA MET A 87 -19.14 13.85 -20.17
C MET A 87 -19.02 15.07 -19.25
N ALA A 88 -18.66 14.86 -17.98
CA ALA A 88 -18.47 15.95 -17.03
C ALA A 88 -17.09 16.63 -17.19
N THR A 89 -16.05 15.85 -17.51
CA THR A 89 -14.67 16.34 -17.79
C THR A 89 -14.17 15.80 -19.13
N PRO A 90 -14.21 16.59 -20.21
CA PRO A 90 -13.77 16.12 -21.53
C PRO A 90 -12.25 15.92 -21.64
N ASP A 91 -11.46 16.50 -20.74
CA ASP A 91 -10.00 16.32 -20.68
C ASP A 91 -9.61 14.93 -20.17
N ARG A 92 -9.33 14.02 -21.10
CA ARG A 92 -9.00 12.62 -20.78
C ARG A 92 -7.71 12.46 -20.00
N THR A 93 -6.71 13.29 -20.30
CA THR A 93 -5.40 13.27 -19.64
C THR A 93 -5.50 13.73 -18.18
N LEU A 94 -6.30 14.76 -17.91
CA LEU A 94 -6.50 15.28 -16.56
C LEU A 94 -7.13 14.22 -15.63
N VAL A 95 -8.12 13.50 -16.13
CA VAL A 95 -8.77 12.41 -15.37
C VAL A 95 -7.80 11.27 -15.10
N LEU A 96 -6.99 10.89 -16.09
CA LEU A 96 -6.01 9.81 -15.94
C LEU A 96 -4.91 10.18 -14.94
N VAL A 97 -4.38 11.41 -15.02
CA VAL A 97 -3.39 11.94 -14.08
C VAL A 97 -3.97 12.04 -12.67
N ALA A 98 -5.20 12.53 -12.52
CA ALA A 98 -5.85 12.60 -11.22
C ALA A 98 -6.00 11.20 -10.58
N LYS A 99 -6.40 10.19 -11.37
CA LYS A 99 -6.47 8.79 -10.92
C LYS A 99 -5.10 8.26 -10.50
N ALA A 100 -4.09 8.43 -11.35
CA ALA A 100 -2.73 7.98 -11.06
C ALA A 100 -2.19 8.61 -9.78
N VAL A 101 -2.37 9.93 -9.60
CA VAL A 101 -1.93 10.65 -8.40
C VAL A 101 -2.66 10.16 -7.15
N VAL A 102 -3.99 10.03 -7.20
CA VAL A 102 -4.78 9.60 -6.04
C VAL A 102 -4.47 8.14 -5.67
N ALA A 103 -4.33 7.25 -6.66
CA ALA A 103 -3.93 5.86 -6.45
C ALA A 103 -2.51 5.74 -5.91
N ALA A 104 -1.56 6.50 -6.45
CA ALA A 104 -0.17 6.52 -5.98
C ALA A 104 -0.09 7.02 -4.53
N LEU A 105 -0.77 8.12 -4.21
CA LEU A 105 -0.77 8.68 -2.85
C LEU A 105 -1.39 7.71 -1.84
N PHE A 106 -2.52 7.08 -2.20
CA PHE A 106 -3.17 6.09 -1.35
C PHE A 106 -2.26 4.88 -1.11
N SER A 107 -1.70 4.30 -2.17
CA SER A 107 -0.82 3.13 -2.08
C SER A 107 0.48 3.43 -1.32
N ALA A 108 1.04 4.63 -1.50
CA ALA A 108 2.21 5.10 -0.76
C ALA A 108 1.92 5.15 0.75
N VAL A 109 0.88 5.89 1.15
CA VAL A 109 0.50 6.05 2.56
C VAL A 109 0.16 4.69 3.18
N TYR A 110 -0.62 3.88 2.48
CA TYR A 110 -1.02 2.57 2.98
C TYR A 110 0.19 1.64 3.18
N THR A 111 1.13 1.60 2.22
CA THR A 111 2.34 0.77 2.32
C THR A 111 3.25 1.25 3.43
N ALA A 112 3.42 2.56 3.59
CA ALA A 112 4.20 3.12 4.68
C ALA A 112 3.65 2.66 6.05
N VAL A 113 2.34 2.80 6.25
CA VAL A 113 1.65 2.37 7.48
C VAL A 113 1.80 0.86 7.70
N MET A 114 1.60 0.05 6.66
CA MET A 114 1.73 -1.41 6.77
C MET A 114 3.15 -1.86 7.04
N THR A 115 4.15 -1.20 6.45
CA THR A 115 5.57 -1.51 6.69
C THR A 115 5.97 -1.18 8.12
N ILE A 116 5.51 -0.04 8.64
CA ILE A 116 5.71 0.33 10.05
C ILE A 116 5.02 -0.68 10.97
N ALA A 117 3.76 -1.02 10.69
CA ALA A 117 3.00 -1.98 11.49
C ALA A 117 3.66 -3.37 11.50
N ALA A 118 4.11 -3.85 10.34
CA ALA A 118 4.83 -5.11 10.20
C ALA A 118 6.16 -5.09 10.97
N ALA A 119 6.92 -3.99 10.92
CA ALA A 119 8.17 -3.86 11.67
C ALA A 119 7.94 -3.88 13.19
N VAL A 120 6.91 -3.17 13.67
CA VAL A 120 6.54 -3.16 15.10
C VAL A 120 6.06 -4.54 15.56
N VAL A 121 5.17 -5.19 14.82
CA VAL A 121 4.65 -6.52 15.17
C VAL A 121 5.75 -7.57 15.11
N GLY A 122 6.60 -7.53 14.08
CA GLY A 122 7.77 -8.41 13.98
C GLY A 122 8.72 -8.24 15.16
N ARG A 123 8.97 -7.00 15.61
CA ARG A 123 9.79 -6.72 16.80
C ARG A 123 9.16 -7.24 18.09
N LEU A 124 7.85 -7.08 18.28
CA LEU A 124 7.15 -7.54 19.50
C LEU A 124 7.11 -9.06 19.63
N MET A 125 7.06 -9.77 18.50
CA MET A 125 7.02 -11.24 18.47
C MET A 125 8.41 -11.88 18.50
N ALA A 126 9.47 -11.14 18.16
CA ALA A 126 10.84 -11.63 18.15
C ALA A 126 11.51 -11.53 19.54
N PRO A 127 12.46 -12.43 19.88
CA PRO A 127 13.27 -12.33 21.11
C PRO A 127 14.07 -11.01 21.19
N PRO A 128 14.35 -10.49 22.40
CA PRO A 128 14.89 -9.13 22.61
C PRO A 128 16.27 -8.86 21.97
N LEU A 129 17.09 -9.88 21.72
CA LEU A 129 18.36 -9.75 20.98
C LEU A 129 18.18 -9.63 19.46
N VAL A 130 17.08 -10.17 18.92
CA VAL A 130 16.83 -10.27 17.47
C VAL A 130 16.07 -9.04 16.96
N GLY A 131 15.19 -8.46 17.79
CA GLY A 131 14.41 -7.25 17.47
C GLY A 131 15.19 -5.93 17.52
N ALA A 132 16.47 -5.94 17.88
CA ALA A 132 17.30 -4.73 17.99
C ALA A 132 17.48 -4.01 16.63
N ASN A 133 17.58 -4.76 15.52
CA ASN A 133 17.70 -4.21 14.16
C ASN A 133 16.36 -3.76 13.56
N LEU A 134 15.25 -3.98 14.26
CA LEU A 134 13.91 -3.48 13.91
C LEU A 134 13.58 -2.20 14.70
N SER A 135 14.60 -1.50 15.18
CA SER A 135 14.40 -0.24 15.86
C SER A 135 13.97 0.84 14.87
N LEU A 136 12.90 1.56 15.21
CA LEU A 136 12.47 2.77 14.47
C LEU A 136 13.47 3.92 14.60
N ILE A 137 14.53 3.73 15.39
CA ILE A 137 15.64 4.67 15.59
C ILE A 137 16.72 4.45 14.51
N ASP A 138 16.80 3.26 13.91
CA ASP A 138 17.83 2.97 12.92
C ASP A 138 17.51 3.61 11.56
N PRO A 139 18.47 4.30 10.92
CA PRO A 139 18.29 4.91 9.60
C PRO A 139 17.93 3.91 8.50
N ASP A 140 18.40 2.66 8.63
CA ASP A 140 18.12 1.59 7.65
C ASP A 140 16.64 1.19 7.61
N THR A 141 15.94 1.23 8.75
CA THR A 141 14.49 0.99 8.83
C THR A 141 13.72 2.05 8.03
N TRP A 142 14.10 3.32 8.18
CA TRP A 142 13.48 4.43 7.43
C TRP A 142 13.80 4.38 5.95
N ARG A 143 15.02 3.97 5.58
CA ARG A 143 15.40 3.76 4.18
C ARG A 143 14.57 2.65 3.53
N LEU A 144 14.32 1.57 4.26
CA LEU A 144 13.46 0.47 3.79
C LEU A 144 12.00 0.90 3.66
N ILE A 145 11.45 1.62 4.65
CA ILE A 145 10.08 2.17 4.57
C ILE A 145 9.96 3.11 3.37
N GLY A 146 10.94 4.00 3.15
CA GLY A 146 10.99 4.90 2.01
C GLY A 146 11.04 4.16 0.68
N ALA A 147 11.90 3.14 0.56
CA ALA A 147 12.01 2.31 -0.63
C ALA A 147 10.70 1.57 -0.95
N MET A 148 10.05 0.96 0.06
CA MET A 148 8.77 0.25 -0.14
C MET A 148 7.62 1.21 -0.48
N THR A 149 7.61 2.39 0.13
CA THR A 149 6.62 3.44 -0.16
C THR A 149 6.76 3.92 -1.61
N LEU A 150 7.98 4.19 -2.07
CA LEU A 150 8.25 4.61 -3.44
C LEU A 150 7.93 3.49 -4.43
N TYR A 151 8.32 2.25 -4.12
CA TYR A 151 8.03 1.09 -4.93
C TYR A 151 6.51 0.92 -5.13
N ALA A 152 5.73 0.96 -4.04
CA ALA A 152 4.28 0.85 -4.10
C ALA A 152 3.62 2.00 -4.89
N ALA A 153 4.11 3.24 -4.73
CA ALA A 153 3.64 4.39 -5.47
C ALA A 153 3.83 4.21 -6.99
N LEU A 154 5.04 3.81 -7.41
CA LEU A 154 5.36 3.58 -8.82
C LEU A 154 4.55 2.42 -9.40
N THR A 155 4.40 1.32 -8.67
CA THR A 155 3.58 0.19 -9.13
C THR A 155 2.10 0.54 -9.23
N ALA A 156 1.60 1.43 -8.36
CA ALA A 156 0.23 1.90 -8.42
C ALA A 156 0.00 2.78 -9.65
N VAL A 157 0.96 3.63 -10.03
CA VAL A 157 0.90 4.39 -11.28
C VAL A 157 0.88 3.47 -12.49
N LEU A 158 1.67 2.39 -12.49
CA LEU A 158 1.66 1.41 -13.59
C LEU A 158 0.35 0.59 -13.66
N GLY A 159 -0.38 0.48 -12.55
CA GLY A 159 -1.67 -0.21 -12.50
C GLY A 159 -2.85 0.63 -12.99
N VAL A 160 -2.68 1.95 -13.14
CA VAL A 160 -3.67 2.88 -13.68
C VAL A 160 -3.52 3.01 -15.19
#